data_AF-A0A367B814-F1
#
_entry.id   AF-A0A367B814-F1
#
_cell.length_a   1.000
_cell.length_b   1.000
_cell.length_c   1.000
_cell.angle_alpha   90.00
_cell.angle_beta   90.00
_cell.angle_gamma   90.00
#
_symmetry.space_group_name_H-M   'P 1'
#
loop_
_entity.id
_entity.type
_entity.pdbx_description
1 polymer ?
#
loop_
_entity_poly.entity_id
_entity_poly.type
_entity_poly.pdbx_seq_one_letter_code
_entity_poly.pdbx_strand_id
1 'polypeptide(L)'
;MQTPGEFVREQVTTVREKVDRVAGSVAETVAEAPSVSAVSSSVGDFIREQRSAARVSLRELARSAGVSNPYLSQVERGLRKPSAEILASIARGLKISAESLYEQAGILDRRSGNPDTVAAIRSDDALSERHKAVLLELYETYVREHRATAPAAG
;
A
#
# COMPACT_ATOMS: atom_id res chain seq x y z
N MET A 1 31.04 13.33 -51.74
CA MET A 1 31.99 13.15 -50.63
C MET A 1 31.56 14.10 -49.52
N GLN A 2 31.00 13.59 -48.42
CA GLN A 2 30.61 14.42 -47.26
C GLN A 2 31.87 14.88 -46.51
N THR A 3 31.81 16.08 -45.94
CA THR A 3 32.95 16.66 -45.19
C THR A 3 32.97 16.14 -43.75
N PRO A 4 34.16 16.01 -43.10
CA PRO A 4 34.26 15.46 -41.75
C PRO A 4 33.40 16.18 -40.70
N GLY A 5 33.12 17.49 -40.87
CA GLY A 5 32.28 18.26 -39.96
C GLY A 5 30.77 18.00 -40.09
N GLU A 6 30.32 17.52 -41.25
CA GLU A 6 28.93 17.17 -41.53
C GLU A 6 28.57 15.82 -40.89
N PHE A 7 29.49 14.86 -40.97
CA PHE A 7 29.36 13.54 -40.33
C PHE A 7 29.26 13.63 -38.80
N VAL A 8 30.04 14.52 -38.18
CA VAL A 8 29.99 14.72 -36.72
C VAL A 8 28.67 15.39 -36.30
N ARG A 9 28.14 16.33 -37.10
CA ARG A 9 26.84 16.96 -36.80
C ARG A 9 25.67 15.96 -36.88
N GLU A 10 25.69 15.07 -37.87
CA GLU A 10 24.66 14.04 -38.06
C GLU A 10 24.68 12.97 -36.96
N GLN A 11 25.87 12.59 -36.48
CA GLN A 11 26.03 11.71 -35.32
C GLN A 11 25.58 12.37 -34.01
N VAL A 12 25.85 13.68 -33.83
CA VAL A 12 25.41 14.43 -32.64
C VAL A 12 23.89 14.62 -32.61
N THR A 13 23.23 14.86 -33.74
CA THR A 13 21.76 14.92 -33.81
C THR A 13 21.13 13.56 -33.51
N THR A 14 21.70 12.48 -34.04
CA THR A 14 21.21 11.11 -33.81
C THR A 14 21.34 10.70 -32.34
N VAL A 15 22.43 11.07 -31.68
CA VAL A 15 22.62 10.80 -30.24
C VAL A 15 21.63 11.62 -29.41
N ARG A 16 21.40 12.89 -29.75
CA ARG A 16 20.48 13.77 -29.02
C ARG A 16 19.03 13.30 -29.12
N GLU A 17 18.58 12.88 -30.31
CA GLU A 17 17.26 12.27 -30.49
C GLU A 17 17.11 10.95 -29.71
N LYS A 18 18.18 10.16 -29.63
CA LYS A 18 18.17 8.91 -28.86
C LYS A 18 18.12 9.16 -27.35
N VAL A 19 18.79 10.21 -26.87
CA VAL A 19 18.73 10.66 -25.47
C VAL A 19 17.35 11.21 -25.12
N ASP A 20 16.74 12.03 -25.99
CA ASP A 20 15.39 12.57 -25.77
C ASP A 20 14.32 11.45 -25.78
N ARG A 21 14.48 10.44 -26.64
CA ARG A 21 13.59 9.27 -26.70
C ARG A 21 13.74 8.36 -25.48
N VAL A 22 14.96 8.20 -24.95
CA VAL A 22 15.21 7.48 -23.69
C VAL A 22 14.69 8.28 -22.49
N ALA A 23 14.85 9.60 -22.46
CA ALA A 23 14.32 10.47 -21.41
C ALA A 23 12.78 10.48 -21.40
N GLY A 24 12.13 10.49 -22.56
CA GLY A 24 10.67 10.34 -22.69
C GLY A 24 10.18 8.97 -22.23
N SER A 25 10.90 7.90 -22.56
CA SER A 25 10.62 6.53 -22.09
C SER A 25 10.73 6.38 -20.57
N VAL A 26 11.68 7.08 -19.93
CA VAL A 26 11.85 7.06 -18.47
C VAL A 26 10.69 7.82 -17.81
N ALA A 27 10.22 8.92 -18.40
CA ALA A 27 9.05 9.66 -17.90
C ALA A 27 7.74 8.88 -18.01
N GLU A 28 7.58 8.04 -19.04
CA GLU A 28 6.40 7.20 -19.24
C GLU A 28 6.39 5.97 -18.31
N THR A 29 7.58 5.45 -17.94
CA THR A 29 7.71 4.30 -17.03
C THR A 29 7.54 4.69 -15.54
N VAL A 30 7.69 5.97 -15.19
CA VAL A 30 7.43 6.48 -13.83
C VAL A 30 5.93 6.71 -13.57
N ALA A 31 5.09 6.68 -14.61
CA ALA A 31 3.66 6.97 -14.49
C ALA A 31 2.79 5.77 -14.04
N GLU A 32 3.36 4.57 -13.91
CA GLU A 32 2.59 3.38 -13.54
C GLU A 32 3.25 2.56 -12.43
N ALA A 33 3.61 3.23 -11.33
CA ALA A 33 3.62 2.59 -10.03
C ALA A 33 2.20 2.67 -9.44
N PRO A 34 1.59 1.57 -8.96
CA PRO A 34 0.34 1.67 -8.23
C PRO A 34 0.63 2.49 -6.97
N SER A 35 0.11 3.72 -6.96
CA SER A 35 0.20 4.57 -5.78
C SER A 35 -0.37 3.83 -4.58
N VAL A 36 0.30 3.91 -3.44
CA VAL A 36 -0.16 3.42 -2.13
C VAL A 36 -1.35 4.27 -1.62
N SER A 37 -2.30 4.62 -2.50
CA SER A 37 -3.53 5.37 -2.23
C SER A 37 -4.78 4.49 -2.31
N ALA A 38 -4.72 3.33 -2.98
CA ALA A 38 -5.82 2.35 -3.01
C ALA A 38 -6.17 1.79 -1.62
N VAL A 39 -5.21 1.80 -0.70
CA VAL A 39 -5.37 1.31 0.67
C VAL A 39 -6.13 2.32 1.56
N SER A 40 -6.08 3.61 1.24
CA SER A 40 -6.87 4.61 1.96
C SER A 40 -8.31 4.72 1.46
N SER A 41 -8.55 4.44 0.17
CA SER A 41 -9.92 4.35 -0.34
C SER A 41 -10.63 3.13 0.25
N SER A 42 -9.94 1.98 0.34
CA SER A 42 -10.51 0.76 0.90
C SER A 42 -10.97 0.93 2.36
N VAL A 43 -10.18 1.61 3.21
CA VAL A 43 -10.57 1.80 4.63
C VAL A 43 -11.68 2.82 4.80
N GLY A 44 -11.68 3.91 4.02
CA GLY A 44 -12.73 4.92 4.06
C GLY A 44 -14.10 4.35 3.68
N ASP A 45 -14.15 3.59 2.59
CA ASP A 45 -15.36 2.94 2.12
C ASP A 45 -15.87 1.91 3.12
N PHE A 46 -14.98 1.08 3.69
CA PHE A 46 -15.34 0.12 4.72
C PHE A 46 -15.90 0.78 5.99
N ILE A 47 -15.31 1.88 6.46
CA ILE A 47 -15.86 2.65 7.61
C ILE A 47 -17.29 3.11 7.30
N ARG A 48 -17.53 3.63 6.09
CA ARG A 48 -18.86 4.08 5.66
C ARG A 48 -19.88 2.93 5.61
N GLU A 49 -19.47 1.76 5.10
CA GLU A 49 -20.31 0.56 5.04
C GLU A 49 -20.68 0.09 6.44
N GLN A 50 -19.71 -0.08 7.33
CA GLN A 50 -19.93 -0.51 8.72
C GLN A 50 -20.82 0.47 9.47
N ARG A 51 -20.60 1.78 9.29
CA ARG A 51 -21.45 2.82 9.88
C ARG A 51 -22.90 2.70 9.40
N SER A 52 -23.09 2.48 8.10
CA SER A 52 -24.42 2.37 7.49
C SER A 52 -25.14 1.09 7.93
N ALA A 53 -24.42 -0.03 8.03
CA ALA A 53 -24.93 -1.29 8.58
C ALA A 53 -25.35 -1.16 10.05
N ALA A 54 -24.56 -0.45 10.85
CA ALA A 54 -24.87 -0.14 12.25
C ALA A 54 -25.96 0.94 12.41
N ARG A 55 -26.43 1.56 11.32
CA ARG A 55 -27.40 2.68 11.30
C ARG A 55 -26.97 3.87 12.15
N VAL A 56 -25.67 4.11 12.27
CA VAL A 56 -25.10 5.24 13.02
C VAL A 56 -24.89 6.42 12.08
N SER A 57 -25.23 7.63 12.51
CA SER A 57 -24.96 8.82 11.70
C SER A 57 -23.47 9.18 11.69
N LEU A 58 -22.96 9.82 10.64
CA LEU A 58 -21.57 10.32 10.60
C LEU A 58 -21.24 11.19 11.82
N ARG A 59 -22.20 12.00 12.26
CA ARG A 59 -22.04 12.92 13.40
C ARG A 59 -21.95 12.19 14.73
N GLU A 60 -22.69 11.10 14.86
CA GLU A 60 -22.65 10.25 16.05
C GLU A 60 -21.36 9.44 16.13
N LEU A 61 -20.94 8.82 15.00
CA LEU A 61 -19.67 8.11 14.95
C LEU A 61 -18.49 9.04 15.29
N ALA A 62 -18.45 10.23 14.68
CA ALA A 62 -17.40 11.22 14.96
C ALA A 62 -17.31 11.57 16.45
N ARG A 63 -18.45 11.80 17.12
CA ARG A 63 -18.49 12.06 18.57
C ARG A 63 -17.97 10.87 19.38
N SER A 64 -18.44 9.65 19.08
CA SER A 64 -18.02 8.45 19.80
C SER A 64 -16.54 8.11 19.61
N ALA A 65 -15.99 8.42 18.43
CA ALA A 65 -14.59 8.22 18.09
C ALA A 65 -13.68 9.37 18.52
N GLY A 66 -14.22 10.44 19.14
CA GLY A 66 -13.44 11.59 19.59
C GLY A 66 -12.81 12.41 18.46
N VAL A 67 -13.38 12.38 17.26
CA VAL A 67 -12.88 13.09 16.07
C VAL A 67 -13.88 14.13 15.57
N SER A 68 -13.40 15.11 14.80
CA SER A 68 -14.30 16.08 14.19
C SER A 68 -15.11 15.46 13.05
N ASN A 69 -16.36 15.90 12.90
CA ASN A 69 -17.22 15.44 11.81
C ASN A 69 -16.66 15.76 10.40
N PRO A 70 -16.06 16.94 10.14
CA PRO A 70 -15.39 17.21 8.87
C PRO A 70 -14.23 16.26 8.59
N TYR A 71 -13.43 15.93 9.61
CA TYR A 71 -12.32 14.99 9.46
C TYR A 71 -12.80 13.59 9.09
N LEU A 72 -13.79 13.05 9.81
CA LEU A 72 -14.35 11.73 9.50
C LEU A 72 -14.99 11.68 8.10
N SER A 73 -15.63 12.77 7.66
CA SER A 73 -16.13 12.91 6.28
C SER A 73 -15.02 12.83 5.23
N GLN A 74 -13.84 13.39 5.51
CA GLN A 74 -12.70 13.30 4.61
C GLN A 74 -12.12 11.88 4.59
N VAL A 75 -12.08 11.19 5.73
CA VAL A 75 -11.64 9.80 5.84
C VAL A 75 -12.55 8.86 5.03
N GLU A 76 -13.88 8.96 5.18
CA GLU A 76 -14.84 8.13 4.42
C GLU A 76 -14.80 8.36 2.90
N ARG A 77 -14.16 9.44 2.44
CA ARG A 77 -13.98 9.75 1.02
C ARG A 77 -12.57 9.42 0.52
N GLY A 78 -11.74 8.81 1.36
CA GLY A 78 -10.33 8.54 1.05
C GLY A 78 -9.44 9.78 0.93
N LEU A 79 -9.93 10.96 1.34
CA LEU A 79 -9.20 12.24 1.24
C LEU A 79 -8.20 12.46 2.38
N ARG A 80 -8.32 11.67 3.46
CA ARG A 80 -7.43 11.71 4.61
C ARG A 80 -7.07 10.30 5.03
N LYS A 81 -5.78 10.10 5.31
CA LYS A 81 -5.27 8.87 5.93
C LYS A 81 -5.34 9.01 7.45
N PRO A 82 -6.18 8.20 8.14
CA PRO A 82 -6.21 8.19 9.60
C PRO A 82 -4.97 7.49 10.20
N SER A 83 -4.56 7.89 11.40
CA SER A 83 -3.55 7.16 12.17
C SER A 83 -4.13 5.89 12.78
N ALA A 84 -3.26 4.98 13.25
CA ALA A 84 -3.69 3.77 13.94
C ALA A 84 -4.55 4.07 15.19
N GLU A 85 -4.20 5.09 15.98
CA GLU A 85 -4.98 5.50 17.16
C GLU A 85 -6.39 5.98 16.78
N ILE A 86 -6.50 6.72 15.69
CA ILE A 86 -7.79 7.21 15.16
C ILE A 86 -8.62 6.03 14.64
N LEU A 87 -8.01 5.10 13.92
CA LEU A 87 -8.67 3.88 13.48
C LEU A 87 -9.17 3.05 14.68
N ALA A 88 -8.38 2.91 15.74
CA ALA A 88 -8.80 2.25 16.98
C ALA A 88 -10.03 2.93 17.60
N SER A 89 -10.05 4.26 17.60
CA SER A 89 -11.17 5.05 18.13
C SER A 89 -12.43 4.89 17.28
N ILE A 90 -12.29 4.87 15.95
CA ILE A 90 -13.39 4.62 15.02
C ILE A 90 -13.93 3.19 15.18
N ALA A 91 -13.06 2.19 15.30
CA ALA A 91 -13.45 0.79 15.55
C ALA A 91 -14.26 0.65 16.85
N ARG A 92 -13.82 1.31 17.93
CA ARG A 92 -14.59 1.37 19.19
C ARG A 92 -15.97 1.99 19.00
N GLY A 93 -16.06 3.11 18.26
CA GLY A 93 -17.33 3.77 17.95
C GLY A 93 -18.28 2.89 17.13
N LEU A 94 -17.73 2.06 16.23
CA LEU A 94 -18.47 1.09 15.42
C LEU A 94 -18.72 -0.26 16.12
N LYS A 95 -18.10 -0.49 17.28
CA LYS A 95 -18.13 -1.77 18.02
C LYS A 95 -17.61 -2.95 17.19
N ILE A 96 -16.57 -2.73 16.40
CA ILE A 96 -15.87 -3.75 15.61
C ILE A 96 -14.42 -3.89 16.07
N SER A 97 -13.74 -4.94 15.61
CA SER A 97 -12.30 -5.09 15.87
C SER A 97 -11.49 -4.00 15.17
N ALA A 98 -10.54 -3.40 15.89
CA ALA A 98 -9.57 -2.47 15.31
C ALA A 98 -8.67 -3.16 14.27
N GLU A 99 -8.44 -4.46 14.42
CA GLU A 99 -7.69 -5.28 13.47
C GLU A 99 -8.29 -5.20 12.06
N SER A 100 -9.61 -5.32 11.93
CA SER A 100 -10.29 -5.24 10.63
C SER A 100 -10.08 -3.90 9.93
N LEU A 101 -10.01 -2.80 10.70
CA LEU A 101 -9.69 -1.48 10.13
C LEU A 101 -8.21 -1.34 9.77
N TYR A 102 -7.31 -1.93 10.56
CA TYR A 102 -5.89 -1.93 10.25
C TYR A 102 -5.57 -2.75 9.01
N GLU A 103 -6.23 -3.89 8.83
CA GLU A 103 -6.11 -4.70 7.61
C GLU A 103 -6.54 -3.90 6.40
N GLN A 104 -7.71 -3.29 6.47
CA GLN A 104 -8.24 -2.50 5.37
C GLN A 104 -7.40 -1.24 5.10
N ALA A 105 -6.74 -0.70 6.13
CA ALA A 105 -5.77 0.38 6.03
C ALA A 105 -4.35 -0.09 5.63
N GLY A 106 -4.15 -1.40 5.40
CA GLY A 106 -2.85 -2.00 5.07
C GLY A 106 -1.79 -1.85 6.15
N ILE A 107 -2.20 -1.52 7.38
CA ILE A 107 -1.36 -1.47 8.58
C ILE A 107 -1.12 -2.90 9.11
N LEU A 108 -2.09 -3.79 8.91
CA LEU A 108 -1.95 -5.22 9.13
C LEU A 108 -2.02 -5.94 7.80
N ASP A 109 -0.89 -6.37 7.26
CA ASP A 109 -0.91 -7.34 6.17
C ASP A 109 -1.19 -8.71 6.78
N ARG A 110 -2.26 -9.37 6.31
CA ARG A 110 -2.62 -10.73 6.76
C ARG A 110 -1.56 -11.75 6.30
N ARG A 111 -0.73 -11.38 5.32
CA ARG A 111 0.55 -12.04 5.03
C ARG A 111 1.52 -11.70 6.15
N SER A 112 1.59 -12.58 7.14
CA SER A 112 2.56 -12.45 8.23
C SER A 112 3.97 -12.55 7.62
N GLY A 113 4.73 -11.46 7.63
CA GLY A 113 6.08 -11.47 7.07
C GLY A 113 6.53 -10.14 6.51
N ASN A 114 7.81 -10.05 6.19
CA ASN A 114 8.37 -9.02 5.35
C ASN A 114 7.94 -9.29 3.89
N PRO A 115 7.22 -8.36 3.22
CA PRO A 115 6.80 -8.51 1.83
C PRO A 115 7.95 -8.82 0.87
N ASP A 116 9.14 -8.26 1.11
CA ASP A 116 10.33 -8.48 0.28
C ASP A 116 10.84 -9.92 0.42
N THR A 117 10.76 -10.51 1.62
CA THR A 117 11.11 -11.92 1.85
C THR A 117 10.12 -12.85 1.16
N VAL A 118 8.82 -12.56 1.26
CA VAL A 118 7.77 -13.33 0.57
C VAL A 118 7.95 -13.26 -0.95
N ALA A 119 8.27 -12.08 -1.48
CA ALA A 119 8.54 -11.89 -2.90
C ALA A 119 9.78 -12.67 -3.34
N ALA A 120 10.88 -12.61 -2.58
CA ALA A 120 12.12 -13.33 -2.87
C ALA A 120 11.92 -14.85 -2.93
N ILE A 121 11.17 -15.44 -1.99
CA ILE A 121 10.86 -16.88 -2.00
C ILE A 121 10.05 -17.26 -3.25
N ARG A 122 9.13 -16.40 -3.69
CA ARG A 122 8.30 -16.66 -4.88
C ARG A 122 9.10 -16.60 -6.19
N SER A 123 10.02 -15.66 -6.29
CA SER A 123 10.86 -15.44 -7.48
C SER A 123 12.09 -16.35 -7.55
N ASP A 124 12.34 -17.18 -6.55
CA ASP A 124 13.49 -18.09 -6.56
C ASP A 124 13.24 -19.28 -7.50
N ASP A 125 13.91 -19.25 -8.66
CA ASP A 125 13.82 -20.29 -9.68
C ASP A 125 14.46 -21.62 -9.27
N ALA A 126 15.28 -21.65 -8.22
CA ALA A 126 15.84 -22.89 -7.68
C ALA A 126 14.80 -23.71 -6.89
N LEU A 127 13.65 -23.11 -6.54
CA LEU A 127 12.60 -23.75 -5.75
C LEU A 127 11.45 -24.24 -6.65
N SER A 128 11.00 -25.46 -6.40
CA SER A 128 9.72 -25.92 -6.98
C SER A 128 8.55 -25.18 -6.35
N GLU A 129 7.42 -25.07 -7.06
CA GLU A 129 6.19 -24.46 -6.53
C GLU A 129 5.72 -25.10 -5.22
N ARG A 130 5.93 -26.41 -5.06
CA ARG A 130 5.66 -27.12 -3.80
C ARG A 130 6.58 -26.65 -2.67
N HIS A 131 7.87 -26.46 -2.94
CA HIS A 131 8.82 -25.97 -1.94
C HIS A 131 8.55 -24.52 -1.54
N LYS A 132 8.20 -23.67 -2.51
CA LYS A 132 7.78 -22.29 -2.26
C LYS A 132 6.56 -22.25 -1.34
N ALA A 133 5.54 -23.07 -1.61
CA ALA A 133 4.34 -23.13 -0.78
C ALA A 133 4.65 -23.51 0.67
N VAL A 134 5.46 -24.55 0.89
CA VAL A 134 5.85 -25.01 2.24
C VAL A 134 6.70 -23.96 2.96
N LEU A 135 7.65 -23.32 2.28
CA LEU A 135 8.49 -22.29 2.89
C LEU A 135 7.68 -21.07 3.30
N LEU A 136 6.73 -20.64 2.48
CA LEU A 136 5.84 -19.54 2.80
C LEU A 136 4.94 -19.86 3.99
N GLU A 137 4.39 -21.07 4.05
CA GLU A 137 3.57 -21.53 5.17
C GLU A 137 4.35 -21.54 6.49
N LEU A 138 5.57 -22.09 6.48
CA LEU A 138 6.45 -22.11 7.65
C LEU A 138 6.88 -20.71 8.07
N TYR A 139 7.25 -19.88 7.10
CA TYR A 139 7.65 -18.50 7.33
C TYR A 139 6.54 -17.68 7.98
N GLU A 140 5.33 -17.72 7.40
CA GLU A 140 4.17 -17.01 7.94
C GLU A 140 3.82 -17.48 9.35
N THR A 141 3.95 -18.79 9.60
CA THR A 141 3.72 -19.39 10.92
C THR A 141 4.72 -18.85 11.95
N TYR A 142 6.02 -18.92 11.67
CA TYR A 142 7.05 -18.45 12.60
C TYR A 142 7.02 -16.94 12.83
N VAL A 143 6.73 -16.14 11.80
CA VAL A 143 6.59 -14.69 11.97
C VAL A 143 5.42 -14.36 12.90
N ARG A 144 4.31 -15.08 12.76
CA ARG A 144 3.15 -14.91 13.62
C ARG A 144 3.47 -15.29 15.06
N GLU A 145 4.11 -16.43 15.28
CA GLU A 145 4.53 -16.89 16.61
C GLU A 145 5.51 -15.92 17.28
N HIS A 146 6.53 -15.47 16.54
CA HIS A 146 7.51 -14.51 17.04
C HIS A 146 6.86 -13.17 17.40
N ARG A 147 5.90 -12.70 16.59
CA ARG A 147 5.17 -11.45 16.90
C ARG A 147 4.25 -11.59 18.11
N ALA A 148 3.68 -12.77 18.34
CA ALA A 148 2.85 -13.05 19.52
C ALA A 148 3.67 -13.18 20.81
N THR A 149 4.94 -13.59 20.70
CA THR A 149 5.87 -13.74 21.84
C THR A 149 6.76 -12.52 22.07
N ALA A 150 6.89 -11.64 21.08
CA ALA A 150 7.61 -10.38 21.24
C ALA A 150 6.84 -9.46 22.22
N PRO A 151 7.48 -8.98 23.31
CA PRO A 151 6.85 -8.01 24.18
C PRO A 151 6.54 -6.74 23.39
N ALA A 152 5.36 -6.16 23.60
CA ALA A 152 5.01 -4.87 23.04
C ALA A 152 6.08 -3.86 23.48
N ALA A 153 6.94 -3.46 22.56
CA ALA A 153 7.96 -2.44 22.82
C ALA A 153 7.22 -1.16 23.22
N GLY A 154 7.36 -0.81 24.50
CA GLY A 154 6.87 0.45 25.08
C GLY A 154 7.78 1.63 24.73
#